data_AF-A0A966K876-F1
#
_entry.id   AF-A0A966K876-F1
#
_cell.length_a   1.000
_cell.length_b   1.000
_cell.length_c   1.000
_cell.angle_alpha   90.00
_cell.angle_beta   90.00
_cell.angle_gamma   90.00
#
_symmetry.space_group_name_H-M   'P 1'
#
loop_
_entity.id
_entity.type
_entity.pdbx_description
1 polymer ?
#
loop_
_entity_poly.entity_id
_entity_poly.type
_entity_poly.pdbx_seq_one_letter_code
_entity_poly.pdbx_strand_id
1 'polypeptide(L)' 'TLFDEICKGCGRTALEVSNWVFMSPEEKQSVWVRIQAEGTAMRFTREQKS' A
#
# COMPACT_ATOMS: atom_id res chain seq x y z
N THR A 1 -8.16 13.22 14.12
CA THR A 1 -7.60 13.33 12.76
C THR A 1 -7.08 11.97 12.36
N LEU A 2 -7.89 11.14 11.70
CA LEU A 2 -7.68 9.68 11.65
C LEU A 2 -7.55 9.17 10.21
N PHE A 3 -6.50 9.59 9.51
CA PHE A 3 -6.06 8.89 8.30
C PHE A 3 -4.67 8.34 8.62
N ASP A 4 -4.56 7.01 8.68
CA ASP A 4 -3.27 6.33 8.76
C ASP A 4 -2.44 6.72 7.52
N GLU A 5 -1.13 6.97 7.71
CA GLU A 5 -0.24 7.34 6.61
C GLU A 5 -0.16 6.24 5.53
N ILE A 6 -0.43 4.99 5.93
CA ILE A 6 -0.49 3.80 5.08
C ILE A 6 -1.90 3.20 5.11
N CYS A 7 -2.46 2.95 3.93
CA CYS A 7 -3.74 2.28 3.80
C CYS A 7 -3.62 0.82 4.26
N LYS A 8 -4.31 0.44 5.35
CA LYS A 8 -4.34 -0.94 5.86
C LYS A 8 -4.85 -1.98 4.85
N GLY A 9 -5.69 -1.56 3.90
CA GLY A 9 -6.21 -2.46 2.86
C GLY A 9 -5.16 -2.81 1.80
N CYS A 10 -4.53 -1.79 1.20
CA CYS A 10 -3.66 -1.96 0.04
C CYS A 10 -2.16 -1.77 0.30
N GLY A 11 -1.77 -1.25 1.48
CA GLY A 11 -0.39 -0.99 1.91
C GLY A 11 0.31 0.18 1.24
N ARG A 12 -0.44 1.01 0.50
CA ARG A 12 0.06 2.24 -0.15
C ARG A 12 -0.09 3.45 0.75
N THR A 13 0.78 4.44 0.57
CA THR A 13 0.60 5.77 1.17
C THR A 13 -0.54 6.52 0.50
N ALA A 14 -1.09 7.54 1.17
CA ALA A 14 -2.10 8.42 0.56
C ALA A 14 -1.60 9.05 -0.76
N LEU A 15 -0.31 9.45 -0.80
CA LEU A 15 0.31 10.04 -1.98
C LEU A 15 0.38 9.06 -3.15
N GLU A 16 0.80 7.81 -2.89
CA GLU A 16 0.85 6.75 -3.91
C GLU A 16 -0.55 6.42 -4.45
N VAL A 17 -1.58 6.45 -3.60
CA VAL A 17 -2.97 6.23 -4.02
C VAL A 17 -3.45 7.37 -4.91
N SER A 18 -3.23 8.62 -4.50
CA SER A 18 -3.65 9.80 -5.28
C SER A 18 -2.89 9.93 -6.60
N ASN A 19 -1.60 9.57 -6.63
CA ASN A 19 -0.75 9.76 -7.80
C ASN A 19 -0.64 8.53 -8.70
N TRP A 20 -1.28 7.40 -8.36
CA TRP A 20 -1.11 6.13 -9.06
C TRP A 20 -1.24 6.21 -10.59
N VAL A 21 -2.17 7.03 -11.09
CA VAL A 21 -2.39 7.20 -12.54
C VAL A 21 -1.25 7.93 -13.25
N PHE A 22 -0.50 8.77 -12.53
CA PHE A 22 0.62 9.55 -13.05
C PHE A 22 1.98 8.88 -12.86
N MET A 23 2.05 7.82 -12.03
CA MET A 23 3.29 7.08 -11.80
C MET A 23 3.72 6.30 -13.06
N SER A 24 5.02 6.36 -13.33
CA SER A 24 5.70 5.52 -14.32
C SER A 24 5.62 4.02 -13.95
N PRO A 25 5.83 3.11 -14.91
CA PRO A 25 5.92 1.68 -14.64
C PRO A 25 6.96 1.32 -13.57
N GLU A 26 8.10 2.01 -13.56
CA GLU A 26 9.20 1.78 -12.63
C GLU A 26 8.82 2.18 -11.20
N GLU A 27 8.16 3.34 -11.05
CA GLU A 27 7.63 3.79 -9.76
C GLU A 27 6.56 2.83 -9.23
N LYS A 28 5.64 2.38 -10.10
CA LYS A 28 4.63 1.38 -9.73
C LYS A 28 5.26 0.07 -9.28
N GLN A 29 6.35 -0.36 -9.93
CA GLN A 29 7.09 -1.56 -9.56
C GLN A 29 7.78 -1.41 -8.21
N SER A 30 8.41 -0.26 -7.94
CA SER A 30 9.01 0.04 -6.64
C SER A 30 7.99 -0.05 -5.51
N VAL A 31 6.82 0.58 -5.71
CA VAL A 31 5.68 0.46 -4.78
C VAL A 31 5.28 -1.00 -4.61
N TRP A 32 5.13 -1.77 -5.69
CA TRP A 32 4.75 -3.17 -5.60
C TRP A 32 5.74 -4.02 -4.80
N VAL A 33 7.04 -3.86 -5.06
CA VAL A 33 8.13 -4.55 -4.34
C VAL A 33 8.07 -4.21 -2.86
N ARG A 34 7.92 -2.93 -2.52
CA ARG A 34 7.81 -2.46 -1.14
C ARG A 34 6.64 -3.11 -0.41
N ILE A 35 5.42 -3.02 -0.96
CA ILE A 35 4.24 -3.53 -0.26
C ILE A 35 4.30 -5.06 -0.12
N GLN A 36 4.86 -5.78 -1.10
CA GLN A 36 5.08 -7.23 -0.98
C GLN A 36 6.09 -7.56 0.11
N ALA A 37 7.20 -6.82 0.21
CA ALA A 37 8.21 -7.04 1.24
C ALA A 37 7.69 -6.72 2.64
N GLU A 38 6.87 -5.68 2.79
CA GLU A 38 6.24 -5.33 4.06
C GLU A 38 5.19 -6.37 4.48
N GLY A 39 4.35 -6.84 3.54
CA GLY A 39 3.34 -7.86 3.80
C GLY A 39 2.31 -7.50 4.87
N THR A 40 2.22 -6.23 5.27
CA THR A 40 1.38 -5.76 6.39
C THR A 40 -0.07 -5.48 6.00
N ALA A 41 -0.32 -5.23 4.71
CA ALA A 41 -1.64 -4.90 4.19
C ALA A 41 -2.60 -6.10 4.29
N MET A 42 -3.89 -5.86 4.54
CA MET A 42 -4.95 -6.88 4.69
C MET A 42 -5.08 -7.82 3.49
N ARG A 43 -4.61 -7.41 2.30
CA ARG A 43 -4.55 -8.30 1.14
C ARG A 43 -3.50 -9.41 1.25
N PHE A 44 -2.49 -9.21 2.10
CA PHE A 44 -1.39 -10.13 2.38
C PHE A 44 -1.57 -10.82 3.73
N THR A 45 -2.12 -10.11 4.71
CA THR A 45 -2.51 -10.64 6.01
C THR A 45 -4.01 -10.80 6.06
N ARG A 46 -4.50 -12.03 6.09
CA ARG A 46 -5.87 -12.28 6.52
C ARG A 46 -5.89 -11.96 8.01
N GLU A 47 -6.28 -10.74 8.40
CA GLU A 47 -6.33 -10.39 9.82
C GLU A 47 -7.12 -11.49 10.54
N GLN A 48 -6.39 -12.20 11.39
CA GLN A 48 -6.93 -13.11 12.38
C GLN A 48 -7.71 -12.20 13.32
N LYS A 49 -9.04 -12.15 13.14
CA LYS A 49 -9.95 -11.64 14.17
C LYS A 49 -9.62 -12.41 15.46
N SER A 50 -8.94 -11.77 16.40
CA SER A 50 -9.03 -12.15 17.82
C SER A 50 -10.27 -11.55 18.44
#